data_AF-A0A4Q6BV75-F1
#
_entry.id   AF-A0A4Q6BV75-F1
#
_cell.length_a   1.000
_cell.length_b   1.000
_cell.length_c   1.000
_cell.angle_alpha   90.00
_cell.angle_beta   90.00
_cell.angle_gamma   90.00
#
_symmetry.space_group_name_H-M   'P 1'
#
loop_
_entity.id
_entity.type
_entity.pdbx_description
1 polymer ?
#
loop_
_entity_poly.entity_id
_entity_poly.type
_entity_poly.pdbx_seq_one_letter_code
_entity_poly.pdbx_strand_id
1 'polypeptide(L)'
;SLDPLPTPHPSNGSNNWAVTGKKSTTGLPILSNDIHLGLSLPALWYEMQLVSPTQNVYGIALPGAPGVILGFNKSMAWGVTNGGDDVLDWYQLRFRDEKRSEYLYEGGWRPVISREVKMKVRGEAEPRVLLLRETHFGPIVYDNDETPMTTAIPKSLAMRWAALSESNELKNFMLLNKAKSVSECRKALDGYRTPAQNFLCVDNSGETALYHMGRYPLRFPGQGRLVSDGSRAKYDWSGWLTPDEIPFSKNPSRGFLSSANQPPTDSTYPFYLGWPYENLSRPTRINEILRSKQKFSPEDFVKMQRDNISVIAKLQTAPLLKALEGLDLDKKELKAIAALKTWDGNFESTSKAAPLAYAWFKQAEFNLWKRLLPERRTFYYPPLVKTIEVLSDPNSRWLDDPRTDHKETLQELVRSSLGEAINEVVEKTGHSDPDDWTWTDFRPTELQHVSR
;
A
#
# COMPACT_ATOMS: atom_id res chain seq x y z
N SER A 1 4.92 -26.97 9.45
CA SER A 1 4.78 -25.98 8.37
C SER A 1 4.70 -24.63 9.04
N LEU A 2 5.73 -23.78 8.93
CA LEU A 2 5.54 -22.37 9.24
C LEU A 2 4.78 -21.83 8.02
N ASP A 3 3.51 -21.48 8.22
CA ASP A 3 2.77 -20.79 7.18
C ASP A 3 3.59 -19.58 6.72
N PRO A 4 3.56 -19.24 5.42
CA PRO A 4 4.25 -18.07 4.94
C PRO A 4 3.88 -16.86 5.81
N LEU A 5 4.87 -16.01 6.12
CA LEU A 5 4.61 -14.75 6.82
C LEU A 5 3.42 -14.08 6.14
N PRO A 6 2.35 -13.76 6.89
CA PRO A 6 1.14 -13.22 6.31
C PRO A 6 1.51 -11.98 5.50
N THR A 7 1.18 -12.00 4.21
CA THR A 7 1.28 -10.79 3.39
C THR A 7 0.39 -9.72 4.02
N PRO A 8 0.84 -8.45 4.09
CA PRO A 8 -0.01 -7.36 4.55
C PRO A 8 -1.37 -7.43 3.86
N HIS A 9 -2.45 -7.22 4.63
CA HIS A 9 -3.79 -7.32 4.09
C HIS A 9 -3.92 -6.34 2.90
N PRO A 10 -4.53 -6.71 1.76
CA PRO A 10 -4.62 -5.86 0.56
C PRO A 10 -5.34 -4.51 0.75
N SER A 11 -6.01 -4.33 1.89
CA SER A 11 -6.64 -3.06 2.29
C SER A 11 -5.77 -2.20 3.20
N ASN A 12 -4.54 -2.62 3.49
CA ASN A 12 -3.62 -1.78 4.23
C ASN A 12 -3.27 -0.54 3.39
N GLY A 13 -3.14 0.60 4.06
CA GLY A 13 -2.91 1.87 3.39
C GLY A 13 -3.05 3.00 4.38
N SER A 14 -3.00 4.22 3.90
CA SER A 14 -3.32 5.41 4.69
C SER A 14 -3.66 6.55 3.75
N ASN A 15 -4.49 7.48 4.19
CA ASN A 15 -4.67 8.75 3.50
C ASN A 15 -4.71 9.92 4.46
N ASN A 16 -4.25 11.06 3.98
CA ASN A 16 -4.43 12.32 4.63
C ASN A 16 -4.77 13.41 3.60
N TRP A 17 -5.43 14.45 4.07
CA TRP A 17 -5.71 15.61 3.27
C TRP A 17 -5.84 16.84 4.14
N ALA A 18 -5.50 17.99 3.56
CA ALA A 18 -5.68 19.27 4.21
C ALA A 18 -6.08 20.34 3.21
N VAL A 19 -6.83 21.31 3.71
CA VAL A 19 -7.10 22.58 3.04
C VAL A 19 -6.33 23.69 3.72
N THR A 20 -5.83 24.64 2.93
CA THR A 20 -5.24 25.88 3.45
C THR A 20 -6.31 26.74 4.15
N GLY A 21 -5.88 27.71 4.97
CA GLY A 21 -6.82 28.64 5.63
C GLY A 21 -7.75 29.39 4.66
N LYS A 22 -7.28 29.70 3.44
CA LYS A 22 -8.09 30.34 2.38
C LYS A 22 -9.27 29.49 1.93
N LYS A 23 -9.12 28.16 1.97
CA LYS A 23 -10.10 27.16 1.53
C LYS A 23 -10.86 26.55 2.73
N SER A 24 -10.76 27.17 3.90
CA SER A 24 -11.46 26.80 5.13
C SER A 24 -12.52 27.85 5.50
N THR A 25 -13.62 27.42 6.13
CA THR A 25 -14.62 28.33 6.69
C THR A 25 -14.12 29.04 7.95
N THR A 26 -13.12 28.50 8.64
CA THR A 26 -12.57 29.06 9.89
C THR A 26 -11.45 30.07 9.65
N GLY A 27 -10.91 30.13 8.43
CA GLY A 27 -9.69 30.89 8.11
C GLY A 27 -8.40 30.18 8.52
N LEU A 28 -8.48 29.07 9.26
CA LEU A 28 -7.35 28.20 9.61
C LEU A 28 -7.37 26.91 8.79
N PRO A 29 -6.21 26.29 8.52
CA PRO A 29 -6.17 25.02 7.80
C PRO A 29 -6.93 23.93 8.56
N ILE A 30 -7.47 22.96 7.82
CA ILE A 30 -8.12 21.77 8.38
C ILE A 30 -7.37 20.56 7.82
N LEU A 31 -7.03 19.61 8.68
CA LEU A 31 -6.30 18.39 8.33
C LEU A 31 -7.08 17.17 8.84
N SER A 32 -7.19 16.14 8.01
CA SER A 32 -7.60 14.80 8.40
C SER A 32 -6.50 13.80 8.05
N ASN A 33 -6.30 12.82 8.93
CA ASN A 33 -5.44 11.67 8.68
C ASN A 33 -6.19 10.40 9.05
N ASP A 34 -6.02 9.37 8.24
CA ASP A 34 -6.68 8.08 8.40
C ASP A 34 -5.70 6.97 7.96
N ILE A 35 -5.48 6.02 8.86
CA ILE A 35 -4.49 4.95 8.78
C ILE A 35 -5.22 3.62 8.64
N HIS A 36 -5.22 3.07 7.43
CA HIS A 36 -5.89 1.81 7.09
C HIS A 36 -5.02 0.64 7.51
N LEU A 37 -5.15 0.23 8.76
CA LEU A 37 -4.51 -0.98 9.28
C LEU A 37 -5.61 -1.95 9.70
N GLY A 38 -5.26 -3.22 9.81
CA GLY A 38 -6.17 -4.23 10.36
C GLY A 38 -6.69 -3.82 11.74
N LEU A 39 -7.99 -3.98 11.97
CA LEU A 39 -8.60 -3.70 13.25
C LEU A 39 -8.33 -4.86 14.21
N SER A 40 -7.84 -4.55 15.41
CA SER A 40 -7.44 -5.56 16.40
C SER A 40 -7.81 -5.16 17.83
N LEU A 41 -7.86 -6.15 18.72
CA LEU A 41 -7.94 -5.97 20.17
C LEU A 41 -6.70 -6.56 20.86
N PRO A 42 -5.92 -5.76 21.61
CA PRO A 42 -6.02 -4.30 21.75
C PRO A 42 -5.71 -3.58 20.42
N ALA A 43 -6.12 -2.30 20.35
CA ALA A 43 -5.81 -1.45 19.21
C ALA A 43 -4.29 -1.25 19.07
N LEU A 44 -3.80 -1.23 17.82
CA LEU A 44 -2.39 -0.99 17.52
C LEU A 44 -1.95 0.43 17.92
N TRP A 45 -2.85 1.40 17.78
CA TRP A 45 -2.63 2.80 18.13
C TRP A 45 -3.37 3.13 19.42
N TYR A 46 -2.73 3.91 20.29
CA TYR A 46 -3.35 4.43 21.51
C TYR A 46 -3.23 5.95 21.55
N GLU A 47 -4.21 6.60 22.18
CA GLU A 47 -4.19 8.04 22.40
C GLU A 47 -3.20 8.40 23.50
N MET A 48 -2.48 9.50 23.29
CA MET A 48 -1.49 10.00 24.23
C MET A 48 -1.49 11.53 24.24
N GLN A 49 -1.48 12.10 25.44
CA GLN A 49 -1.15 13.50 25.68
C GLN A 49 0.15 13.60 26.48
N LEU A 50 1.12 14.36 25.97
CA LEU A 50 2.35 14.67 26.71
C LEU A 50 2.36 16.15 27.07
N VAL A 51 2.37 16.42 28.38
CA VAL A 51 2.43 17.79 28.93
C VAL A 51 3.69 17.95 29.76
N SER A 52 4.47 18.97 29.42
CA SER A 52 5.64 19.44 30.19
C SER A 52 5.76 20.96 30.06
N PRO A 53 6.68 21.62 30.78
CA PRO A 53 6.94 23.05 30.60
C PRO A 53 7.32 23.44 29.16
N THR A 54 7.80 22.48 28.36
CA THR A 54 8.29 22.73 26.98
C THR A 54 7.39 22.16 25.88
N GLN A 55 6.37 21.37 26.21
CA GLN A 55 5.46 20.80 25.21
C GLN A 55 4.07 20.51 25.76
N ASN A 56 3.06 20.65 24.89
CA ASN A 56 1.73 20.12 25.10
C ASN A 56 1.25 19.60 23.75
N VAL A 57 1.28 18.28 23.60
CA VAL A 57 1.01 17.56 22.36
C VAL A 57 0.01 16.45 22.62
N TYR A 58 -0.96 16.31 21.73
CA TYR A 58 -2.02 15.30 21.79
C TYR A 58 -2.12 14.56 20.45
N GLY A 59 -2.38 13.26 20.50
CA GLY A 59 -2.66 12.48 19.31
C GLY A 59 -2.55 10.98 19.59
N ILE A 60 -2.04 10.24 18.62
CA ILE A 60 -1.87 8.78 18.71
C ILE A 60 -0.41 8.36 18.57
N ALA A 61 -0.06 7.26 19.25
CA ALA A 61 1.27 6.67 19.27
C ALA A 61 1.23 5.14 19.15
N LEU A 62 2.38 4.56 18.81
CA LEU A 62 2.61 3.11 18.83
C LEU A 62 3.21 2.69 20.18
N PRO A 63 2.96 1.45 20.64
CA PRO A 63 3.61 0.92 21.84
C PRO A 63 5.13 1.06 21.75
N GLY A 64 5.74 1.68 22.77
CA GLY A 64 7.18 1.95 22.82
C GLY A 64 7.65 3.22 22.11
N ALA A 65 6.79 3.94 21.38
CA ALA A 65 7.15 5.23 20.82
C ALA A 65 7.29 6.30 21.93
N PRO A 66 8.33 7.15 21.91
CA PRO A 66 8.59 8.14 22.96
C PRO A 66 7.71 9.40 22.86
N GLY A 67 6.87 9.50 21.83
CA GLY A 67 6.10 10.69 21.50
C GLY A 67 4.91 10.41 20.58
N VAL A 68 4.14 11.47 20.30
CA VAL A 68 2.97 11.42 19.42
C VAL A 68 3.44 11.30 17.96
N ILE A 69 2.92 10.31 17.23
CA ILE A 69 3.31 10.06 15.83
C ILE A 69 2.38 10.79 14.87
N LEU A 70 1.08 10.81 15.15
CA LEU A 70 0.08 11.59 14.42
C LEU A 70 -0.71 12.42 15.43
N GLY A 71 -0.85 13.73 15.20
CA GLY A 71 -1.52 14.57 16.17
C GLY A 71 -1.28 16.05 15.95
N PHE A 72 -1.40 16.80 17.05
CA PHE A 72 -1.26 18.24 17.05
C PHE A 72 -0.70 18.75 18.38
N ASN A 73 -0.15 19.96 18.33
CA ASN A 73 0.16 20.76 19.49
C ASN A 73 -0.55 22.12 19.39
N LYS A 74 -0.24 23.06 20.28
CA LYS A 74 -0.87 24.39 20.29
C LYS A 74 -0.70 25.20 19.00
N SER A 75 0.28 24.87 18.16
CA SER A 75 0.71 25.72 17.04
C SER A 75 0.48 25.07 15.67
N MET A 76 0.51 23.73 15.60
CA MET A 76 0.42 22.99 14.34
C MET A 76 -0.16 21.58 14.53
N ALA A 77 -0.62 21.00 13.43
CA ALA A 77 -1.04 19.60 13.34
C ALA A 77 -0.28 18.89 12.21
N TRP A 78 -0.11 17.58 12.34
CA TRP A 78 0.50 16.76 11.31
C TRP A 78 -0.18 15.39 11.17
N GLY A 79 -0.14 14.90 9.94
CA GLY A 79 -0.55 13.56 9.54
C GLY A 79 0.56 12.86 8.79
N VAL A 80 0.53 11.53 8.78
CA VAL A 80 1.48 10.66 8.12
C VAL A 80 0.76 9.57 7.33
N THR A 81 1.23 9.31 6.11
CA THR A 81 0.83 8.15 5.30
C THR A 81 2.06 7.51 4.66
N ASN A 82 2.10 6.19 4.54
CA ASN A 82 3.23 5.48 3.92
C ASN A 82 3.59 6.03 2.52
N GLY A 83 4.89 6.20 2.24
CA GLY A 83 5.39 6.66 0.95
C GLY A 83 5.15 5.67 -0.19
N GLY A 84 5.16 4.37 0.10
CA GLY A 84 5.05 3.30 -0.89
C GLY A 84 6.34 3.06 -1.69
N ASP A 85 7.44 3.72 -1.31
CA ASP A 85 8.68 3.71 -2.07
C ASP A 85 9.40 2.38 -1.94
N ASP A 86 9.85 1.89 -3.09
CA ASP A 86 10.71 0.72 -3.16
C ASP A 86 12.12 1.14 -2.74
N VAL A 87 12.59 0.65 -1.61
CA VAL A 87 13.93 0.92 -1.07
C VAL A 87 14.66 -0.37 -0.70
N LEU A 88 14.28 -1.48 -1.34
CA LEU A 88 14.79 -2.82 -1.08
C LEU A 88 15.09 -3.53 -2.40
N ASP A 89 16.35 -3.89 -2.61
CA ASP A 89 16.80 -4.62 -3.79
C ASP A 89 17.41 -5.97 -3.39
N TRP A 90 17.22 -6.98 -4.24
CA TRP A 90 17.79 -8.33 -4.07
C TRP A 90 18.93 -8.58 -5.06
N TYR A 91 20.01 -9.20 -4.58
CA TYR A 91 21.21 -9.50 -5.38
C TYR A 91 21.55 -10.98 -5.35
N GLN A 92 21.62 -11.62 -6.51
CA GLN A 92 22.07 -13.00 -6.62
C GLN A 92 23.58 -13.07 -6.42
N LEU A 93 24.02 -13.81 -5.40
CA LEU A 93 25.43 -14.03 -5.14
C LEU A 93 25.95 -15.26 -5.88
N ARG A 94 27.23 -15.22 -6.23
CA ARG A 94 28.01 -16.36 -6.74
C ARG A 94 29.18 -16.61 -5.81
N PHE A 95 29.17 -17.71 -5.08
CA PHE A 95 30.24 -18.04 -4.14
C PHE A 95 31.39 -18.79 -4.81
N ARG A 96 32.57 -18.72 -4.20
CA ARG A 96 33.77 -19.41 -4.67
C ARG A 96 33.65 -20.92 -4.59
N ASP A 97 33.06 -21.39 -3.50
CA ASP A 97 32.90 -22.78 -3.15
C ASP A 97 31.73 -22.97 -2.16
N GLU A 98 31.52 -24.20 -1.70
CA GLU A 98 30.46 -24.56 -0.77
C GLU A 98 30.64 -23.96 0.64
N LYS A 99 31.86 -23.51 1.01
CA LYS A 99 32.10 -22.86 2.32
C LYS A 99 31.53 -21.44 2.36
N ARG A 100 31.37 -20.82 1.19
CA ARG A 100 30.76 -19.49 1.01
C ARG A 100 31.40 -18.39 1.87
N SER A 101 32.69 -18.50 2.11
CA SER A 101 33.48 -17.45 2.77
C SER A 101 33.79 -16.29 1.83
N GLU A 102 33.64 -16.47 0.51
CA GLU A 102 33.90 -15.46 -0.50
C GLU A 102 32.87 -15.50 -1.64
N TYR A 103 32.54 -14.33 -2.21
CA TYR A 103 31.64 -14.18 -3.36
C TYR A 103 32.28 -13.35 -4.48
N LEU A 104 31.88 -13.64 -5.71
CA LEU A 104 32.39 -12.98 -6.92
C LEU A 104 31.81 -11.56 -7.02
N TYR A 105 32.67 -10.58 -7.23
CA TYR A 105 32.30 -9.20 -7.51
C TYR A 105 33.36 -8.52 -8.39
N GLU A 106 32.94 -7.96 -9.53
CA GLU A 106 33.82 -7.28 -10.50
C GLU A 106 35.06 -8.11 -10.87
N GLY A 107 34.88 -9.42 -11.07
CA GLY A 107 35.94 -10.36 -11.43
C GLY A 107 36.83 -10.83 -10.28
N GLY A 108 36.68 -10.28 -9.07
CA GLY A 108 37.43 -10.68 -7.87
C GLY A 108 36.58 -11.40 -6.82
N TRP A 109 37.23 -12.07 -5.88
CA TRP A 109 36.58 -12.71 -4.73
C TRP A 109 36.60 -11.75 -3.53
N ARG A 110 35.43 -11.42 -2.98
CA ARG A 110 35.25 -10.59 -1.79
C ARG A 110 34.83 -11.44 -0.59
N PRO A 111 35.29 -11.13 0.63
CA PRO A 111 34.95 -11.90 1.82
C PRO A 111 33.48 -11.73 2.22
N VAL A 112 32.90 -12.80 2.76
CA VAL A 112 31.62 -12.80 3.47
C VAL A 112 31.89 -12.67 4.96
N ILE A 113 31.22 -11.72 5.61
CA ILE A 113 31.32 -11.52 7.05
C ILE A 113 30.34 -12.47 7.72
N SER A 114 30.80 -13.29 8.67
CA SER A 114 29.98 -14.29 9.35
C SER A 114 29.93 -14.04 10.86
N ARG A 115 28.76 -14.24 11.46
CA ARG A 115 28.48 -14.05 12.88
C ARG A 115 27.56 -15.15 13.40
N GLU A 116 27.96 -15.80 14.49
CA GLU A 116 27.07 -16.73 15.20
C GLU A 116 26.13 -15.98 16.16
N VAL A 117 24.86 -16.37 16.16
CA VAL A 117 23.85 -15.93 17.11
C VAL A 117 23.31 -17.14 17.86
N LYS A 118 23.40 -17.12 19.19
CA LYS A 118 22.90 -18.19 20.06
C LYS A 118 21.51 -17.83 20.56
N MET A 119 20.51 -18.64 20.21
CA MET A 119 19.11 -18.46 20.58
C MET A 119 18.72 -19.49 21.63
N LYS A 120 18.36 -19.04 22.83
CA LYS A 120 17.84 -19.92 23.87
C LYS A 120 16.39 -20.28 23.56
N VAL A 121 16.08 -21.58 23.54
CA VAL A 121 14.73 -22.10 23.28
C VAL A 121 14.17 -22.71 24.54
N ARG A 122 12.94 -22.34 24.91
CA ARG A 122 12.29 -22.87 26.12
C ARG A 122 12.16 -24.39 26.00
N GLY A 123 12.67 -25.12 27.00
CA GLY A 123 12.63 -26.59 27.04
C GLY A 123 13.83 -27.27 26.40
N GLU A 124 14.71 -26.54 25.73
CA GLU A 124 15.99 -27.07 25.22
C GLU A 124 17.13 -26.75 26.18
N ALA A 125 18.01 -27.73 26.40
CA ALA A 125 19.17 -27.57 27.27
C ALA A 125 20.26 -26.68 26.63
N GLU A 126 20.47 -26.85 25.32
CA GLU A 126 21.45 -26.10 24.55
C GLU A 126 20.79 -25.02 23.69
N PRO A 127 21.43 -23.85 23.50
CA PRO A 127 20.93 -22.84 22.59
C PRO A 127 21.08 -23.32 21.14
N ARG A 128 20.08 -22.98 20.31
CA ARG A 128 20.22 -23.13 18.85
C ARG A 128 21.18 -22.07 18.33
N VAL A 129 22.07 -22.45 17.40
CA VAL A 129 23.02 -21.53 16.77
C VAL A 129 22.54 -21.18 15.37
N LEU A 130 22.41 -19.89 15.10
CA LEU A 130 22.15 -19.34 13.77
C LEU A 130 23.41 -18.66 13.25
N LEU A 131 23.87 -19.05 12.06
CA LEU A 131 24.97 -18.40 11.39
C LEU A 131 24.43 -17.30 10.47
N LEU A 132 24.70 -16.04 10.80
CA LEU A 132 24.37 -14.90 9.96
C LEU A 132 25.54 -14.56 9.05
N ARG A 133 25.26 -14.39 7.76
CA ARG A 133 26.24 -14.02 6.74
C ARG A 133 25.86 -12.68 6.12
N GLU A 134 26.84 -11.82 5.92
CA GLU A 134 26.67 -10.47 5.38
C GLU A 134 27.69 -10.20 4.26
N THR A 135 27.24 -9.47 3.25
CA THR A 135 28.07 -8.94 2.16
C THR A 135 28.02 -7.41 2.16
N HIS A 136 28.70 -6.76 1.23
CA HIS A 136 28.58 -5.30 1.09
C HIS A 136 27.18 -4.83 0.67
N PHE A 137 26.34 -5.73 0.13
CA PHE A 137 24.93 -5.43 -0.15
C PHE A 137 24.07 -5.47 1.11
N GLY A 138 24.45 -6.27 2.11
CA GLY A 138 23.65 -6.56 3.29
C GLY A 138 23.60 -8.06 3.63
N PRO A 139 22.67 -8.48 4.51
CA PRO A 139 22.55 -9.87 4.94
C PRO A 139 22.14 -10.80 3.81
N ILE A 140 22.64 -12.03 3.86
CA ILE A 140 22.26 -13.11 2.97
C ILE A 140 20.99 -13.77 3.52
N VAL A 141 19.94 -13.80 2.71
CA VAL A 141 18.64 -14.41 3.03
C VAL A 141 18.46 -15.64 2.16
N TYR A 142 17.83 -16.69 2.69
CA TYR A 142 17.63 -17.98 2.01
C TYR A 142 18.97 -18.66 1.69
N ASP A 143 19.75 -18.94 2.73
CA ASP A 143 20.96 -19.76 2.63
C ASP A 143 20.59 -21.22 2.26
N ASN A 144 21.51 -22.03 1.72
CA ASN A 144 21.15 -23.34 1.16
C ASN A 144 20.57 -24.32 2.20
N ASP A 145 20.91 -24.12 3.48
CA ASP A 145 20.47 -24.99 4.59
C ASP A 145 19.09 -24.58 5.12
N GLU A 146 18.55 -23.44 4.67
CA GLU A 146 17.22 -22.97 5.02
C GLU A 146 16.18 -23.51 4.03
N THR A 147 15.04 -23.97 4.54
CA THR A 147 13.87 -24.26 3.71
C THR A 147 13.22 -22.93 3.33
N PRO A 148 13.25 -22.52 2.05
CA PRO A 148 12.62 -21.28 1.64
C PRO A 148 11.11 -21.35 1.90
N MET A 149 10.50 -20.21 2.19
CA MET A 149 9.06 -20.09 2.46
C MET A 149 8.20 -20.58 1.27
N THR A 150 8.77 -20.50 0.07
CA THR A 150 8.26 -21.15 -1.15
C THR A 150 9.45 -21.62 -1.99
N THR A 151 9.31 -22.72 -2.75
CA THR A 151 10.35 -23.23 -3.66
C THR A 151 10.67 -22.27 -4.83
N ALA A 152 9.88 -21.20 -5.00
CA ALA A 152 10.04 -20.22 -6.06
C ALA A 152 11.08 -19.13 -5.74
N ILE A 153 11.57 -19.03 -4.50
CA ILE A 153 12.54 -18.01 -4.10
C ILE A 153 13.96 -18.52 -4.39
N PRO A 154 14.76 -17.82 -5.21
CA PRO A 154 16.16 -18.19 -5.43
C PRO A 154 16.94 -18.20 -4.11
N LYS A 155 17.83 -19.18 -3.94
CA LYS A 155 18.75 -19.24 -2.80
C LYS A 155 19.92 -18.29 -3.00
N SER A 156 20.65 -18.00 -1.93
CA SER A 156 21.89 -17.20 -1.96
C SER A 156 21.69 -15.75 -2.41
N LEU A 157 20.62 -15.11 -1.90
CA LEU A 157 20.31 -13.72 -2.19
C LEU A 157 20.86 -12.82 -1.09
N ALA A 158 21.54 -11.73 -1.45
CA ALA A 158 21.78 -10.63 -0.51
C ALA A 158 20.63 -9.62 -0.57
N MET A 159 20.15 -9.20 0.60
CA MET A 159 19.13 -8.16 0.76
C MET A 159 19.82 -6.81 0.99
N ARG A 160 19.66 -5.88 0.05
CA ARG A 160 20.03 -4.48 0.26
C ARG A 160 18.80 -3.67 0.59
N TRP A 161 18.72 -3.17 1.81
CA TRP A 161 17.55 -2.43 2.28
C TRP A 161 17.96 -1.13 2.95
N ALA A 162 17.36 -0.01 2.57
CA ALA A 162 17.70 1.30 3.11
C ALA A 162 17.52 1.38 4.64
N ALA A 163 16.60 0.59 5.22
CA ALA A 163 16.38 0.54 6.66
C ALA A 163 17.52 -0.12 7.46
N LEU A 164 18.48 -0.77 6.79
CA LEU A 164 19.69 -1.29 7.44
C LEU A 164 20.76 -0.20 7.64
N SER A 165 20.56 0.98 7.05
CA SER A 165 21.44 2.13 7.29
C SER A 165 21.05 2.84 8.58
N GLU A 166 22.04 3.36 9.30
CA GLU A 166 21.81 4.11 10.54
C GLU A 166 20.88 5.32 10.34
N SER A 167 19.94 5.47 11.27
CA SER A 167 18.98 6.58 11.32
C SER A 167 18.46 6.80 12.75
N ASN A 168 17.70 7.88 12.97
CA ASN A 168 17.14 8.20 14.30
C ASN A 168 15.78 8.91 14.20
N GLU A 169 14.79 8.20 13.66
CA GLU A 169 13.45 8.72 13.46
C GLU A 169 12.73 9.07 14.76
N LEU A 170 13.09 8.40 15.86
CA LEU A 170 12.57 8.73 17.19
C LEU A 170 12.91 10.17 17.56
N LYS A 171 14.15 10.63 17.29
CA LYS A 171 14.54 12.02 17.47
C LYS A 171 13.71 12.96 16.60
N ASN A 172 13.46 12.61 15.33
CA ASN A 172 12.64 13.44 14.43
C ASN A 172 11.22 13.63 14.97
N PHE A 173 10.56 12.57 15.46
CA PHE A 173 9.23 12.70 16.09
C PHE A 173 9.25 13.53 17.37
N MET A 174 10.27 13.38 18.21
CA MET A 174 10.43 14.20 19.42
C MET A 174 10.60 15.70 19.10
N LEU A 175 11.30 16.02 17.99
CA LEU A 175 11.41 17.40 17.49
C LEU A 175 10.09 17.88 16.89
N LEU A 176 9.40 17.03 16.12
CA LEU A 176 8.12 17.34 15.48
C LEU A 176 7.04 17.66 16.52
N ASN A 177 7.01 16.93 17.63
CA ASN A 177 6.08 17.18 18.75
C ASN A 177 6.19 18.60 19.33
N LYS A 178 7.38 19.23 19.19
CA LYS A 178 7.68 20.57 19.68
C LYS A 178 7.66 21.66 18.60
N ALA A 179 7.55 21.28 17.34
CA ALA A 179 7.56 22.21 16.21
C ALA A 179 6.37 23.17 16.28
N LYS A 180 6.58 24.43 15.90
CA LYS A 180 5.59 25.51 16.02
C LYS A 180 5.07 26.06 14.69
N SER A 181 5.57 25.55 13.58
CA SER A 181 5.20 25.98 12.23
C SER A 181 5.47 24.89 11.21
N VAL A 182 4.91 25.01 10.01
CA VAL A 182 5.21 24.15 8.86
C VAL A 182 6.71 24.16 8.52
N SER A 183 7.37 25.31 8.62
CA SER A 183 8.83 25.40 8.44
C SER A 183 9.61 24.67 9.53
N GLU A 184 9.17 24.73 10.80
CA GLU A 184 9.76 23.93 11.87
C GLU A 184 9.46 22.43 11.73
N CYS A 185 8.30 22.04 11.18
CA CYS A 185 8.01 20.67 10.79
C CYS A 185 9.05 20.16 9.80
N ARG A 186 9.37 20.91 8.73
CA ARG A 186 10.44 20.51 7.79
C ARG A 186 11.78 20.30 8.49
N LYS A 187 12.19 21.25 9.36
CA LYS A 187 13.45 21.15 10.12
C LYS A 187 13.45 19.96 11.08
N ALA A 188 12.34 19.68 11.74
CA ALA A 188 12.20 18.53 12.64
C ALA A 188 12.37 17.20 11.91
N LEU A 189 12.04 17.16 10.61
CA LEU A 189 12.20 16.00 9.74
C LEU A 189 13.59 15.92 9.09
N ASP A 190 14.52 16.84 9.39
CA ASP A 190 15.90 16.74 8.92
C ASP A 190 16.55 15.47 9.46
N GLY A 191 17.00 14.63 8.54
CA GLY A 191 17.59 13.33 8.87
C GLY A 191 16.59 12.19 9.08
N TYR A 192 15.28 12.40 8.86
CA TYR A 192 14.32 11.31 8.77
C TYR A 192 14.64 10.42 7.56
N ARG A 193 14.81 9.10 7.75
CA ARG A 193 15.29 8.19 6.69
C ARG A 193 14.31 7.06 6.38
N THR A 194 13.71 6.41 7.38
CA THR A 194 12.93 5.19 7.18
C THR A 194 11.83 4.99 8.23
N PRO A 195 10.69 4.39 7.88
CA PRO A 195 10.22 4.12 6.51
C PRO A 195 9.95 5.41 5.74
N ALA A 196 9.85 5.36 4.41
CA ALA A 196 9.42 6.52 3.64
C ALA A 196 7.97 6.91 4.01
N GLN A 197 7.72 8.20 4.22
CA GLN A 197 6.46 8.72 4.74
C GLN A 197 6.10 10.07 4.10
N ASN A 198 4.83 10.25 3.77
CA ASN A 198 4.27 11.54 3.43
C ASN A 198 3.79 12.26 4.70
N PHE A 199 4.50 13.32 5.11
CA PHE A 199 4.16 14.18 6.24
C PHE A 199 3.33 15.37 5.76
N LEU A 200 2.05 15.39 6.11
CA LEU A 200 1.18 16.53 5.88
C LEU A 200 1.18 17.40 7.14
N CYS A 201 1.69 18.63 7.04
CA CYS A 201 1.80 19.58 8.16
C CYS A 201 0.92 20.82 7.89
N VAL A 202 0.19 21.29 8.90
CA VAL A 202 -0.56 22.54 8.89
C VAL A 202 -0.28 23.35 10.15
N ASP A 203 -0.31 24.69 10.07
CA ASP A 203 -0.11 25.55 11.24
C ASP A 203 -1.12 26.70 11.38
N ASN A 204 -1.10 27.35 12.54
CA ASN A 204 -1.99 28.46 12.89
C ASN A 204 -1.76 29.73 12.05
N SER A 205 -0.67 29.82 11.28
CA SER A 205 -0.44 30.94 10.37
C SER A 205 -1.14 30.77 9.02
N GLY A 206 -1.78 29.63 8.79
CA GLY A 206 -2.48 29.33 7.55
C GLY A 206 -1.67 28.49 6.57
N GLU A 207 -0.43 28.10 6.92
CA GLU A 207 0.42 27.32 6.03
C GLU A 207 0.03 25.83 6.02
N THR A 208 0.28 25.18 4.88
CA THR A 208 0.08 23.75 4.66
C THR A 208 1.20 23.24 3.78
N ALA A 209 1.84 22.13 4.15
CA ALA A 209 2.82 21.45 3.31
C ALA A 209 2.71 19.94 3.41
N LEU A 210 3.05 19.26 2.31
CA LEU A 210 3.20 17.82 2.21
C LEU A 210 4.66 17.51 1.85
N TYR A 211 5.35 16.81 2.74
CA TYR A 211 6.76 16.41 2.57
C TYR A 211 6.85 14.90 2.40
N HIS A 212 7.49 14.44 1.33
CA HIS A 212 7.68 13.01 1.07
C HIS A 212 9.04 12.55 1.63
N MET A 213 9.12 12.34 2.94
CA MET A 213 10.39 12.16 3.64
C MET A 213 10.84 10.70 3.65
N GLY A 214 12.12 10.48 3.36
CA GLY A 214 12.74 9.16 3.39
C GLY A 214 14.19 9.19 2.91
N ARG A 215 14.79 8.01 2.82
CA ARG A 215 16.15 7.78 2.29
C ARG A 215 16.05 6.98 1.00
N TYR A 216 16.19 7.69 -0.12
CA TYR A 216 15.95 7.13 -1.44
C TYR A 216 17.27 6.83 -2.15
N PRO A 217 17.55 5.58 -2.53
CA PRO A 217 18.75 5.26 -3.28
C PRO A 217 18.66 5.80 -4.71
N LEU A 218 19.77 6.32 -5.22
CA LEU A 218 19.89 6.68 -6.63
C LEU A 218 19.94 5.41 -7.48
N ARG A 219 18.91 5.24 -8.33
CA ARG A 219 18.68 4.07 -9.15
C ARG A 219 18.29 4.46 -10.57
N PHE A 220 18.63 3.61 -11.54
CA PHE A 220 18.11 3.76 -12.90
C PHE A 220 16.66 3.25 -12.98
N PRO A 221 15.84 3.76 -13.91
CA PRO A 221 14.46 3.32 -14.08
C PRO A 221 14.35 1.79 -14.24
N GLY A 222 13.62 1.15 -13.33
CA GLY A 222 13.37 -0.30 -13.34
C GLY A 222 14.40 -1.15 -12.60
N GLN A 223 15.46 -0.56 -12.02
CA GLN A 223 16.31 -1.25 -11.06
C GLN A 223 15.47 -1.73 -9.86
N GLY A 224 15.81 -2.90 -9.30
CA GLY A 224 15.08 -3.49 -8.17
C GLY A 224 13.85 -4.33 -8.54
N ARG A 225 13.30 -4.16 -9.76
CA ARG A 225 12.12 -4.93 -10.21
C ARG A 225 12.35 -6.44 -10.29
N LEU A 226 13.60 -6.84 -10.53
CA LEU A 226 14.04 -8.22 -10.60
C LEU A 226 15.32 -8.36 -9.77
N VAL A 227 15.65 -9.60 -9.43
CA VAL A 227 16.93 -9.93 -8.76
C VAL A 227 18.09 -9.45 -9.64
N SER A 228 18.95 -8.63 -9.05
CA SER A 228 20.13 -8.08 -9.71
C SER A 228 21.30 -9.06 -9.64
N ASP A 229 22.22 -9.00 -10.61
CA ASP A 229 23.45 -9.79 -10.58
C ASP A 229 24.41 -9.18 -9.55
N GLY A 230 24.59 -9.86 -8.41
CA GLY A 230 25.45 -9.42 -7.31
C GLY A 230 26.95 -9.43 -7.63
N SER A 231 27.36 -9.88 -8.82
CA SER A 231 28.75 -9.81 -9.25
C SER A 231 29.11 -8.53 -10.00
N ARG A 232 28.15 -7.63 -10.24
CA ARG A 232 28.33 -6.44 -11.09
C ARG A 232 28.01 -5.13 -10.37
N ALA A 233 28.98 -4.22 -10.34
CA ALA A 233 28.88 -2.90 -9.73
C ALA A 233 27.83 -1.99 -10.36
N LYS A 234 27.45 -2.21 -11.63
CA LYS A 234 26.38 -1.42 -12.29
C LYS A 234 25.02 -1.52 -11.60
N TYR A 235 24.82 -2.51 -10.74
CA TYR A 235 23.59 -2.69 -9.97
C TYR A 235 23.69 -2.10 -8.56
N ASP A 236 24.86 -1.61 -8.14
CA ASP A 236 25.00 -0.95 -6.85
C ASP A 236 24.17 0.34 -6.82
N TRP A 237 23.65 0.71 -5.65
CA TRP A 237 23.12 2.06 -5.46
C TRP A 237 24.27 3.07 -5.57
N SER A 238 24.14 4.02 -6.49
CA SER A 238 25.18 5.01 -6.79
C SER A 238 25.24 6.15 -5.78
N GLY A 239 24.32 6.17 -4.82
CA GLY A 239 24.22 7.18 -3.78
C GLY A 239 22.81 7.28 -3.24
N TRP A 240 22.49 8.46 -2.71
CA TRP A 240 21.20 8.78 -2.12
C TRP A 240 20.74 10.13 -2.63
N LEU A 241 19.42 10.33 -2.71
CA LEU A 241 18.89 11.67 -2.89
C LEU A 241 19.34 12.60 -1.75
N THR A 242 19.69 13.81 -2.14
CA THR A 242 20.00 14.92 -1.24
C THR A 242 18.70 15.54 -0.69
N PRO A 243 18.76 16.26 0.44
CA PRO A 243 17.56 16.86 1.05
C PRO A 243 16.77 17.80 0.14
N ASP A 244 17.43 18.48 -0.82
CA ASP A 244 16.80 19.43 -1.75
C ASP A 244 16.15 18.72 -2.95
N GLU A 245 16.52 17.47 -3.20
CA GLU A 245 15.91 16.63 -4.23
C GLU A 245 14.63 15.94 -3.73
N ILE A 246 14.41 15.88 -2.41
CA ILE A 246 13.23 15.22 -1.82
C ILE A 246 11.94 15.97 -2.22
N PRO A 247 10.90 15.30 -2.77
CA PRO A 247 9.68 15.95 -3.18
C PRO A 247 8.90 16.60 -2.03
N PHE A 248 8.39 17.81 -2.28
CA PHE A 248 7.43 18.45 -1.40
C PHE A 248 6.50 19.39 -2.16
N SER A 249 5.38 19.74 -1.52
CA SER A 249 4.50 20.80 -1.99
C SER A 249 4.05 21.65 -0.80
N LYS A 250 4.18 22.98 -0.91
CA LYS A 250 3.81 23.94 0.13
C LYS A 250 2.86 24.99 -0.44
N ASN A 251 1.74 25.23 0.26
CA ASN A 251 0.73 26.24 -0.08
C ASN A 251 0.36 26.30 -1.58
N PRO A 252 -0.01 25.16 -2.22
CA PRO A 252 -0.29 25.17 -3.65
C PRO A 252 -1.49 26.07 -3.98
N SER A 253 -1.51 26.65 -5.18
CA SER A 253 -2.60 27.55 -5.64
C SER A 253 -3.98 26.91 -5.59
N ARG A 254 -4.07 25.58 -5.77
CA ARG A 254 -5.30 24.80 -5.63
C ARG A 254 -5.89 24.81 -4.22
N GLY A 255 -5.11 25.24 -3.21
CA GLY A 255 -5.54 25.45 -1.83
C GLY A 255 -5.71 24.19 -0.98
N PHE A 256 -5.28 23.03 -1.47
CA PHE A 256 -5.33 21.76 -0.74
C PHE A 256 -4.20 20.81 -1.12
N LEU A 257 -3.91 19.86 -0.22
CA LEU A 257 -2.91 18.80 -0.36
C LEU A 257 -3.52 17.47 0.09
N SER A 258 -3.05 16.37 -0.49
CA SER A 258 -3.50 15.03 -0.12
C SER A 258 -2.49 13.95 -0.50
N SER A 259 -2.40 12.92 0.34
CA SER A 259 -1.73 11.66 0.05
C SER A 259 -2.65 10.48 0.40
N ALA A 260 -2.49 9.40 -0.34
CA ALA A 260 -3.23 8.16 -0.27
C ALA A 260 -2.37 7.02 -0.84
N ASN A 261 -1.06 7.05 -0.53
CA ASN A 261 -0.01 6.11 -0.99
C ASN A 261 0.22 6.08 -2.52
N GLN A 262 -0.26 7.09 -3.24
CA GLN A 262 0.02 7.26 -4.67
C GLN A 262 1.45 7.78 -4.92
N PRO A 263 1.95 7.72 -6.17
CA PRO A 263 3.23 8.33 -6.51
C PRO A 263 3.30 9.80 -6.04
N PRO A 264 4.39 10.21 -5.38
CA PRO A 264 4.50 11.55 -4.80
C PRO A 264 4.74 12.65 -5.83
N THR A 265 5.12 12.29 -7.06
CA THR A 265 5.56 13.21 -8.11
C THR A 265 4.89 12.90 -9.45
N ASP A 266 4.93 13.87 -10.36
CA ASP A 266 4.58 13.66 -11.76
C ASP A 266 5.78 13.20 -12.59
N SER A 267 5.62 13.11 -13.91
CA SER A 267 6.66 12.66 -14.85
C SER A 267 7.79 13.67 -15.07
N THR A 268 7.73 14.87 -14.49
CA THR A 268 8.78 15.89 -14.60
C THR A 268 9.86 15.73 -13.53
N TYR A 269 9.58 14.98 -12.47
CA TYR A 269 10.55 14.70 -11.42
C TYR A 269 11.66 13.76 -11.94
N PRO A 270 12.95 14.13 -11.78
CA PRO A 270 14.03 13.48 -12.52
C PRO A 270 14.52 12.16 -11.90
N PHE A 271 14.12 11.82 -10.67
CA PHE A 271 14.63 10.65 -9.97
C PHE A 271 13.61 9.50 -9.92
N TYR A 272 14.12 8.28 -10.06
CA TYR A 272 13.30 7.07 -9.95
C TYR A 272 13.09 6.69 -8.47
N LEU A 273 11.86 6.86 -7.98
CA LEU A 273 11.48 6.52 -6.59
C LEU A 273 10.98 5.08 -6.41
N GLY A 274 10.84 4.32 -7.51
CA GLY A 274 10.47 2.90 -7.45
C GLY A 274 9.07 2.59 -7.95
N TRP A 275 8.63 1.36 -7.66
CA TRP A 275 7.33 0.78 -8.01
C TRP A 275 7.12 -0.53 -7.22
N PRO A 276 5.89 -0.98 -6.92
CA PRO A 276 4.59 -0.36 -7.19
C PRO A 276 4.12 0.61 -6.10
N TYR A 277 3.37 1.63 -6.52
CA TYR A 277 2.55 2.46 -5.63
C TYR A 277 1.11 1.96 -5.61
N GLU A 278 0.32 2.43 -4.64
CA GLU A 278 -1.10 2.13 -4.58
C GLU A 278 -1.87 2.68 -5.79
N ASN A 279 -2.99 2.02 -6.10
CA ASN A 279 -3.84 2.46 -7.20
C ASN A 279 -4.45 3.85 -6.92
N LEU A 280 -4.82 4.56 -7.99
CA LEU A 280 -5.26 5.95 -7.91
C LEU A 280 -6.72 6.15 -7.45
N SER A 281 -7.43 5.12 -6.96
CA SER A 281 -8.84 5.24 -6.55
C SER A 281 -9.05 6.25 -5.43
N ARG A 282 -8.38 6.03 -4.28
CA ARG A 282 -8.46 6.89 -3.09
C ARG A 282 -8.01 8.32 -3.36
N PRO A 283 -6.82 8.59 -3.96
CA PRO A 283 -6.43 9.96 -4.25
C PRO A 283 -7.39 10.63 -5.23
N THR A 284 -7.93 9.91 -6.22
CA THR A 284 -8.94 10.47 -7.14
C THR A 284 -10.17 10.94 -6.38
N ARG A 285 -10.76 10.08 -5.53
CA ARG A 285 -11.95 10.43 -4.73
C ARG A 285 -11.71 11.60 -3.79
N ILE A 286 -10.58 11.61 -3.08
CA ILE A 286 -10.20 12.72 -2.19
C ILE A 286 -10.10 14.04 -2.98
N ASN A 287 -9.43 14.01 -4.13
CA ASN A 287 -9.24 15.21 -4.96
C ASN A 287 -10.55 15.68 -5.62
N GLU A 288 -11.45 14.77 -6.01
CA GLU A 288 -12.80 15.10 -6.48
C GLU A 288 -13.57 15.90 -5.43
N ILE A 289 -13.61 15.39 -4.18
CA ILE A 289 -14.32 16.08 -3.10
C ILE A 289 -13.68 17.45 -2.84
N LEU A 290 -12.36 17.52 -2.68
CA LEU A 290 -11.64 18.79 -2.40
C LEU A 290 -11.79 19.84 -3.51
N ARG A 291 -12.03 19.42 -4.76
CA ARG A 291 -12.31 20.31 -5.90
C ARG A 291 -13.77 20.76 -5.96
N SER A 292 -14.71 19.98 -5.41
CA SER A 292 -16.15 20.24 -5.53
C SER A 292 -16.63 21.49 -4.77
N LYS A 293 -15.84 22.00 -3.82
CA LYS A 293 -16.22 23.11 -2.94
C LYS A 293 -15.11 24.17 -2.84
N GLN A 294 -15.54 25.43 -2.72
CA GLN A 294 -14.63 26.57 -2.54
C GLN A 294 -14.08 26.67 -1.12
N LYS A 295 -14.88 26.36 -0.09
CA LYS A 295 -14.46 26.36 1.32
C LYS A 295 -14.99 25.14 2.07
N PHE A 296 -14.18 24.56 2.95
CA PHE A 296 -14.55 23.41 3.77
C PHE A 296 -14.67 23.79 5.24
N SER A 297 -15.66 23.23 5.93
CA SER A 297 -15.76 23.25 7.39
C SER A 297 -15.18 21.97 8.01
N PRO A 298 -14.92 21.95 9.34
CA PRO A 298 -14.53 20.73 10.03
C PRO A 298 -15.54 19.59 9.83
N GLU A 299 -16.83 19.89 9.78
CA GLU A 299 -17.89 18.91 9.55
C GLU A 299 -17.83 18.30 8.14
N ASP A 300 -17.39 19.05 7.13
CA ASP A 300 -17.14 18.49 5.80
C ASP A 300 -16.02 17.44 5.86
N PHE A 301 -14.96 17.69 6.64
CA PHE A 301 -13.86 16.73 6.82
C PHE A 301 -14.31 15.47 7.57
N VAL A 302 -15.19 15.59 8.57
CA VAL A 302 -15.82 14.43 9.23
C VAL A 302 -16.64 13.60 8.23
N LYS A 303 -17.40 14.26 7.34
CA LYS A 303 -18.14 13.55 6.27
C LYS A 303 -17.19 12.87 5.29
N MET A 304 -16.08 13.51 4.93
CA MET A 304 -15.07 12.91 4.05
C MET A 304 -14.45 11.65 4.66
N GLN A 305 -14.18 11.61 5.97
CA GLN A 305 -13.68 10.39 6.64
C GLN A 305 -14.69 9.23 6.64
N ARG A 306 -15.97 9.50 6.38
CA ARG A 306 -17.03 8.48 6.29
C ARG A 306 -17.42 8.16 4.85
N ASP A 307 -16.76 8.74 3.85
CA ASP A 307 -17.03 8.50 2.44
C ASP A 307 -16.63 7.06 2.06
N ASN A 308 -17.58 6.32 1.51
CA ASN A 308 -17.42 4.92 1.11
C ASN A 308 -17.70 4.70 -0.38
N ILE A 309 -17.56 5.75 -1.20
CA ILE A 309 -17.68 5.66 -2.65
C ILE A 309 -16.36 5.19 -3.24
N SER A 310 -16.42 4.09 -3.99
CA SER A 310 -15.25 3.56 -4.71
C SER A 310 -15.27 3.95 -6.18
N VAL A 311 -14.40 4.89 -6.55
CA VAL A 311 -14.19 5.31 -7.95
C VAL A 311 -13.77 4.11 -8.78
N ILE A 312 -12.84 3.30 -8.27
CA ILE A 312 -12.38 2.12 -8.99
C ILE A 312 -13.51 1.12 -9.18
N ALA A 313 -14.37 0.85 -8.19
CA ALA A 313 -15.47 -0.11 -8.33
C ALA A 313 -16.39 0.23 -9.51
N LYS A 314 -16.72 1.52 -9.70
CA LYS A 314 -17.47 1.98 -10.89
C LYS A 314 -16.75 1.63 -12.19
N LEU A 315 -15.45 1.92 -12.26
CA LEU A 315 -14.64 1.68 -13.45
C LEU A 315 -14.53 0.19 -13.80
N GLN A 316 -14.54 -0.69 -12.80
CA GLN A 316 -14.50 -2.15 -13.02
C GLN A 316 -15.88 -2.72 -13.36
N THR A 317 -16.98 -2.21 -12.79
CA THR A 317 -18.33 -2.70 -13.09
C THR A 317 -18.80 -2.30 -14.49
N ALA A 318 -18.42 -1.11 -14.97
CA ALA A 318 -18.84 -0.60 -16.28
C ALA A 318 -18.55 -1.54 -17.47
N PRO A 319 -17.32 -2.06 -17.68
CA PRO A 319 -17.04 -2.97 -18.78
C PRO A 319 -17.80 -4.30 -18.67
N LEU A 320 -18.03 -4.79 -17.44
CA LEU A 320 -18.79 -6.02 -17.21
C LEU A 320 -20.26 -5.85 -17.63
N LEU A 321 -20.90 -4.74 -17.22
CA LEU A 321 -22.27 -4.43 -17.65
C LEU A 321 -22.38 -4.31 -19.17
N LYS A 322 -21.42 -3.63 -19.80
CA LYS A 322 -21.38 -3.47 -21.25
C LYS A 322 -21.24 -4.82 -21.99
N ALA A 323 -20.42 -5.73 -21.47
CA ALA A 323 -20.23 -7.05 -22.07
C ALA A 323 -21.49 -7.93 -22.04
N LEU A 324 -22.45 -7.66 -21.14
CA LEU A 324 -23.73 -8.37 -21.09
C LEU A 324 -24.76 -7.88 -22.12
N GLU A 325 -24.51 -6.76 -22.80
CA GLU A 325 -25.45 -6.23 -23.80
C GLU A 325 -25.69 -7.24 -24.92
N GLY A 326 -26.97 -7.52 -25.20
CA GLY A 326 -27.38 -8.47 -26.24
C GLY A 326 -27.36 -9.96 -25.83
N LEU A 327 -27.00 -10.28 -24.58
CA LEU A 327 -27.10 -11.65 -24.06
C LEU A 327 -28.49 -11.94 -23.47
N ASP A 328 -28.99 -13.14 -23.68
CA ASP A 328 -30.19 -13.65 -23.01
C ASP A 328 -29.86 -14.03 -21.57
N LEU A 329 -30.25 -13.19 -20.62
CA LEU A 329 -30.07 -13.38 -19.18
C LEU A 329 -31.34 -13.93 -18.54
N ASP A 330 -31.18 -14.77 -17.51
CA ASP A 330 -32.32 -15.26 -16.75
C ASP A 330 -32.94 -14.19 -15.84
N LYS A 331 -34.11 -14.48 -15.25
CA LYS A 331 -34.82 -13.52 -14.39
C LYS A 331 -34.01 -13.09 -13.17
N LYS A 332 -33.20 -13.98 -12.60
CA LYS A 332 -32.38 -13.73 -11.41
C LYS A 332 -31.18 -12.85 -11.78
N GLU A 333 -30.50 -13.16 -12.88
CA GLU A 333 -29.40 -12.37 -13.44
C GLU A 333 -29.86 -10.95 -13.77
N LEU A 334 -30.99 -10.80 -14.49
CA LEU A 334 -31.58 -9.50 -14.83
C LEU A 334 -31.91 -8.67 -13.59
N LYS A 335 -32.49 -9.30 -12.56
CA LYS A 335 -32.80 -8.65 -11.29
C LYS A 335 -31.52 -8.22 -10.55
N ALA A 336 -30.52 -9.09 -10.50
CA ALA A 336 -29.25 -8.84 -9.82
C ALA A 336 -28.48 -7.65 -10.44
N ILE A 337 -28.42 -7.55 -11.77
CA ILE A 337 -27.70 -6.45 -12.44
C ILE A 337 -28.49 -5.14 -12.47
N ALA A 338 -29.81 -5.15 -12.21
CA ALA A 338 -30.64 -3.95 -12.27
C ALA A 338 -30.15 -2.87 -11.29
N ALA A 339 -29.79 -3.26 -10.06
CA ALA A 339 -29.25 -2.35 -9.05
C ALA A 339 -27.87 -1.80 -9.43
N LEU A 340 -27.05 -2.57 -10.16
CA LEU A 340 -25.72 -2.12 -10.61
C LEU A 340 -25.79 -1.01 -11.66
N LYS A 341 -26.83 -0.98 -12.50
CA LYS A 341 -26.97 0.02 -13.58
C LYS A 341 -27.10 1.46 -13.07
N THR A 342 -27.64 1.65 -11.87
CA THR A 342 -27.81 2.96 -11.23
C THR A 342 -26.91 3.14 -10.02
N TRP A 343 -26.05 2.16 -9.72
CA TRP A 343 -25.17 2.20 -8.56
C TRP A 343 -24.09 3.26 -8.71
N ASP A 344 -23.98 4.12 -7.71
CA ASP A 344 -23.01 5.19 -7.63
C ASP A 344 -21.73 4.78 -6.89
N GLY A 345 -21.41 3.49 -6.85
CA GLY A 345 -20.15 2.99 -6.28
C GLY A 345 -20.08 3.00 -4.75
N ASN A 346 -21.17 3.29 -4.05
CA ASN A 346 -21.21 3.33 -2.59
C ASN A 346 -21.15 1.93 -1.94
N PHE A 347 -20.38 1.82 -0.87
CA PHE A 347 -20.28 0.65 0.00
C PHE A 347 -20.92 0.92 1.38
N GLU A 348 -22.05 1.63 1.40
CA GLU A 348 -22.88 1.74 2.62
C GLU A 348 -23.31 0.36 3.10
N SER A 349 -23.53 0.21 4.40
CA SER A 349 -23.95 -1.07 5.02
C SER A 349 -25.17 -1.68 4.32
N THR A 350 -26.09 -0.84 3.85
CA THR A 350 -27.35 -1.22 3.17
C THR A 350 -27.24 -1.26 1.64
N SER A 351 -26.05 -1.10 1.07
CA SER A 351 -25.85 -1.10 -0.38
C SER A 351 -26.15 -2.48 -0.97
N LYS A 352 -27.23 -2.58 -1.75
CA LYS A 352 -27.67 -3.83 -2.39
C LYS A 352 -26.83 -4.23 -3.60
N ALA A 353 -26.27 -3.23 -4.27
CA ALA A 353 -25.46 -3.42 -5.47
C ALA A 353 -23.99 -3.78 -5.15
N ALA A 354 -23.45 -3.30 -4.02
CA ALA A 354 -22.05 -3.49 -3.65
C ALA A 354 -21.60 -4.97 -3.56
N PRO A 355 -22.37 -5.90 -2.95
CA PRO A 355 -22.01 -7.32 -2.91
C PRO A 355 -21.73 -7.90 -4.30
N LEU A 356 -22.66 -7.68 -5.24
CA LEU A 356 -22.51 -8.19 -6.60
C LEU A 356 -21.39 -7.49 -7.35
N ALA A 357 -21.26 -6.16 -7.25
CA ALA A 357 -20.18 -5.42 -7.89
C ALA A 357 -18.80 -5.98 -7.50
N TYR A 358 -18.61 -6.20 -6.19
CA TYR A 358 -17.36 -6.72 -5.64
C TYR A 358 -17.11 -8.18 -6.06
N ALA A 359 -18.10 -9.06 -5.86
CA ALA A 359 -17.98 -10.48 -6.17
C ALA A 359 -17.76 -10.69 -7.67
N TRP A 360 -18.50 -9.99 -8.53
CA TRP A 360 -18.45 -10.17 -9.98
C TRP A 360 -17.11 -9.77 -10.56
N PHE A 361 -16.56 -8.62 -10.15
CA PHE A 361 -15.23 -8.24 -10.59
C PHE A 361 -14.16 -9.20 -10.08
N LYS A 362 -14.23 -9.62 -8.81
CA LYS A 362 -13.30 -10.60 -8.23
C LYS A 362 -13.32 -11.93 -9.00
N GLN A 363 -14.49 -12.44 -9.36
CA GLN A 363 -14.61 -13.67 -10.15
C GLN A 363 -14.12 -13.47 -11.59
N ALA A 364 -14.45 -12.34 -12.23
CA ALA A 364 -13.96 -12.02 -13.57
C ALA A 364 -12.43 -11.92 -13.62
N GLU A 365 -11.80 -11.25 -12.64
CA GLU A 365 -10.35 -11.18 -12.51
C GLU A 365 -9.75 -12.57 -12.28
N PHE A 366 -10.33 -13.36 -11.38
CA PHE A 366 -9.87 -14.72 -11.11
C PHE A 366 -9.94 -15.60 -12.36
N ASN A 367 -11.08 -15.61 -13.05
CA ASN A 367 -11.30 -16.40 -14.25
C ASN A 367 -10.43 -15.96 -15.43
N LEU A 368 -10.21 -14.65 -15.58
CA LEU A 368 -9.31 -14.09 -16.60
C LEU A 368 -7.87 -14.57 -16.42
N TRP A 369 -7.34 -14.49 -15.21
CA TRP A 369 -5.92 -14.74 -14.98
C TRP A 369 -5.61 -16.19 -14.62
N LYS A 370 -6.52 -16.94 -13.99
CA LYS A 370 -6.30 -18.36 -13.65
C LYS A 370 -6.11 -19.23 -14.88
N ARG A 371 -6.74 -18.85 -16.01
CA ARG A 371 -6.49 -19.52 -17.29
C ARG A 371 -5.11 -19.14 -17.79
N LEU A 372 -4.80 -17.86 -17.97
CA LEU A 372 -3.57 -17.43 -18.63
C LEU A 372 -2.28 -17.69 -17.84
N LEU A 373 -2.36 -17.69 -16.51
CA LEU A 373 -1.21 -17.79 -15.62
C LEU A 373 -1.27 -19.13 -14.88
N PRO A 374 -0.13 -19.85 -14.74
CA PRO A 374 -0.07 -21.02 -13.86
C PRO A 374 -0.38 -20.63 -12.40
N GLU A 375 -0.65 -21.62 -11.55
CA GLU A 375 -1.18 -21.42 -10.19
C GLU A 375 -0.59 -20.21 -9.43
N ARG A 376 -1.46 -19.43 -8.77
CA ARG A 376 -1.14 -18.17 -8.04
C ARG A 376 0.06 -18.23 -7.10
N ARG A 377 0.50 -19.43 -6.67
CA ARG A 377 1.65 -19.61 -5.78
C ARG A 377 2.98 -19.17 -6.40
N THR A 378 3.06 -19.05 -7.73
CA THR A 378 4.28 -18.65 -8.44
C THR A 378 4.21 -17.28 -9.11
N PHE A 379 3.02 -16.66 -9.26
CA PHE A 379 2.86 -15.40 -10.00
C PHE A 379 1.84 -14.45 -9.35
N TYR A 380 2.21 -13.17 -9.29
CA TYR A 380 1.25 -12.09 -9.04
C TYR A 380 0.38 -11.86 -10.27
N TYR A 381 -0.92 -11.67 -10.07
CA TYR A 381 -1.79 -11.20 -11.15
C TYR A 381 -1.38 -9.78 -11.56
N PRO A 382 -1.61 -9.41 -12.84
CA PRO A 382 -1.41 -8.05 -13.29
C PRO A 382 -2.15 -7.04 -12.41
N PRO A 383 -1.63 -5.80 -12.28
CA PRO A 383 -2.29 -4.78 -11.48
C PRO A 383 -3.74 -4.55 -11.91
N LEU A 384 -4.60 -4.21 -10.95
CA LEU A 384 -6.03 -4.00 -11.13
C LEU A 384 -6.39 -3.14 -12.36
N VAL A 385 -5.66 -2.06 -12.59
CA VAL A 385 -5.88 -1.17 -13.74
C VAL A 385 -5.65 -1.86 -15.09
N LYS A 386 -4.72 -2.82 -15.16
CA LYS A 386 -4.48 -3.63 -16.34
C LYS A 386 -5.59 -4.67 -16.54
N THR A 387 -6.09 -5.26 -15.47
CA THR A 387 -7.28 -6.12 -15.51
C THR A 387 -8.48 -5.35 -16.10
N ILE A 388 -8.73 -4.13 -15.63
CA ILE A 388 -9.83 -3.29 -16.13
C ILE A 388 -9.63 -2.94 -17.60
N GLU A 389 -8.41 -2.61 -18.03
CA GLU A 389 -8.09 -2.34 -19.44
C GLU A 389 -8.40 -3.56 -20.32
N VAL A 390 -7.99 -4.76 -19.90
CA VAL A 390 -8.28 -6.01 -20.63
C VAL A 390 -9.78 -6.28 -20.71
N LEU A 391 -10.52 -6.09 -19.62
CA LEU A 391 -11.97 -6.29 -19.58
C LEU A 391 -12.75 -5.20 -20.34
N SER A 392 -12.12 -4.06 -20.64
CA SER A 392 -12.73 -2.96 -21.41
C SER A 392 -12.55 -3.10 -22.92
N ASP A 393 -11.66 -3.99 -23.37
CA ASP A 393 -11.38 -4.26 -24.78
C ASP A 393 -11.87 -5.67 -25.18
N PRO A 394 -13.02 -5.80 -25.87
CA PRO A 394 -13.54 -7.11 -26.30
C PRO A 394 -12.63 -7.83 -27.30
N ASN A 395 -11.64 -7.13 -27.88
CA ASN A 395 -10.65 -7.70 -28.79
C ASN A 395 -9.29 -7.95 -28.12
N SER A 396 -9.19 -7.78 -26.81
CA SER A 396 -7.94 -7.97 -26.09
C SER A 396 -7.41 -9.38 -26.30
N ARG A 397 -6.14 -9.48 -26.71
CA ARG A 397 -5.45 -10.77 -26.90
C ARG A 397 -5.34 -11.60 -25.62
N TRP A 398 -5.58 -10.99 -24.46
CA TRP A 398 -5.58 -11.66 -23.16
C TRP A 398 -6.96 -12.28 -22.83
N LEU A 399 -7.94 -12.14 -23.73
CA LEU A 399 -9.23 -12.79 -23.58
C LEU A 399 -9.23 -14.25 -24.03
N ASP A 400 -8.25 -14.65 -24.83
CA ASP A 400 -8.14 -15.95 -25.45
C ASP A 400 -7.00 -16.75 -24.81
N ASP A 401 -7.26 -17.99 -24.44
CA ASP A 401 -6.23 -18.92 -23.98
C ASP A 401 -5.73 -19.73 -25.19
N PRO A 402 -4.51 -19.47 -25.71
CA PRO A 402 -4.01 -20.11 -26.91
C PRO A 402 -3.75 -21.62 -26.76
N ARG A 403 -4.04 -22.20 -25.59
CA ARG A 403 -3.92 -23.64 -25.28
C ARG A 403 -5.25 -24.38 -25.39
N THR A 404 -6.36 -23.69 -25.64
CA THR A 404 -7.68 -24.29 -25.84
C THR A 404 -8.04 -24.28 -27.33
N ASP A 405 -8.91 -25.21 -27.74
CA ASP A 405 -9.41 -25.29 -29.14
C ASP A 405 -10.57 -24.32 -29.41
N HIS A 406 -10.97 -23.55 -28.40
CA HIS A 406 -12.13 -22.65 -28.43
C HIS A 406 -11.70 -21.24 -28.06
N LYS A 407 -11.92 -20.29 -28.96
CA LYS A 407 -11.60 -18.90 -28.71
C LYS A 407 -12.53 -18.29 -27.68
N GLU A 408 -12.05 -18.09 -26.45
CA GLU A 408 -12.89 -17.49 -25.41
C GLU A 408 -13.14 -16.00 -25.67
N THR A 409 -14.35 -15.57 -25.34
CA THR A 409 -14.81 -14.19 -25.52
C THR A 409 -14.98 -13.48 -24.18
N LEU A 410 -14.98 -12.14 -24.24
CA LEU A 410 -15.33 -11.32 -23.07
C LEU A 410 -16.72 -11.65 -22.54
N GLN A 411 -17.69 -11.90 -23.42
CA GLN A 411 -19.08 -12.17 -23.03
C GLN A 411 -19.20 -13.48 -22.23
N GLU A 412 -18.51 -14.55 -22.67
CA GLU A 412 -18.49 -15.82 -21.95
C GLU A 412 -17.82 -15.71 -20.58
N LEU A 413 -16.67 -15.04 -20.52
CA LEU A 413 -15.96 -14.77 -19.27
C LEU A 413 -16.84 -13.99 -18.29
N VAL A 414 -17.46 -12.91 -18.76
CA VAL A 414 -18.26 -12.02 -17.91
C VAL A 414 -19.54 -12.71 -17.44
N ARG A 415 -20.22 -13.45 -18.33
CA ARG A 415 -21.45 -14.19 -17.99
C ARG A 415 -21.19 -15.34 -17.00
N SER A 416 -20.17 -16.16 -17.24
CA SER A 416 -19.80 -17.24 -16.31
C SER A 416 -19.44 -16.69 -14.93
N SER A 417 -18.65 -15.61 -14.89
CA SER A 417 -18.27 -14.94 -13.65
C SER A 417 -19.47 -14.29 -12.94
N LEU A 418 -20.52 -13.88 -13.65
CA LEU A 418 -21.75 -13.35 -13.05
C LEU A 418 -22.48 -14.44 -12.26
N GLY A 419 -22.64 -15.64 -12.85
CA GLY A 419 -23.27 -16.77 -12.18
C GLY A 419 -22.53 -17.18 -10.91
N GLU A 420 -21.20 -17.27 -10.98
CA GLU A 420 -20.34 -17.55 -9.81
C GLU A 420 -20.47 -16.47 -8.73
N ALA A 421 -20.53 -15.20 -9.12
CA ALA A 421 -20.66 -14.09 -8.19
C ALA A 421 -22.02 -14.06 -7.50
N ILE A 422 -23.12 -14.31 -8.23
CA ILE A 422 -24.45 -14.44 -7.64
C ILE A 422 -24.46 -15.56 -6.60
N ASN A 423 -23.83 -16.70 -6.90
CA ASN A 423 -23.74 -17.81 -5.95
C ASN A 423 -22.91 -17.44 -4.71
N GLU A 424 -21.76 -16.77 -4.87
CA GLU A 424 -20.96 -16.29 -3.73
C GLU A 424 -21.75 -15.30 -2.85
N VAL A 425 -22.53 -14.39 -3.46
CA VAL A 425 -23.35 -13.43 -2.71
C VAL A 425 -24.46 -14.16 -1.96
N VAL A 426 -25.16 -15.11 -2.57
CA VAL A 426 -26.19 -15.91 -1.89
C VAL A 426 -25.60 -16.71 -0.73
N GLU A 427 -24.44 -17.34 -0.92
CA GLU A 427 -23.76 -18.12 0.11
C GLU A 427 -23.37 -17.26 1.31
N LYS A 428 -22.80 -16.07 1.08
CA LYS A 428 -22.34 -15.18 2.14
C LYS A 428 -23.46 -14.46 2.86
N THR A 429 -24.47 -14.02 2.13
CA THR A 429 -25.59 -13.25 2.70
C THR A 429 -26.70 -14.14 3.25
N GLY A 430 -26.81 -15.40 2.79
CA GLY A 430 -27.94 -16.27 3.09
C GLY A 430 -29.23 -15.91 2.33
N HIS A 431 -29.19 -14.92 1.44
CA HIS A 431 -30.37 -14.39 0.74
C HIS A 431 -30.36 -14.75 -0.75
N SER A 432 -31.44 -15.41 -1.21
CA SER A 432 -31.59 -15.81 -2.62
C SER A 432 -32.07 -14.68 -3.53
N ASP A 433 -32.81 -13.71 -2.97
CA ASP A 433 -33.33 -12.55 -3.69
C ASP A 433 -32.30 -11.39 -3.68
N PRO A 434 -31.89 -10.87 -4.84
CA PRO A 434 -31.01 -9.70 -4.93
C PRO A 434 -31.49 -8.45 -4.20
N ASP A 435 -32.79 -8.28 -3.98
CA ASP A 435 -33.33 -7.14 -3.23
C ASP A 435 -33.02 -7.22 -1.72
N ASP A 436 -32.67 -8.40 -1.21
CA ASP A 436 -32.36 -8.61 0.21
C ASP A 436 -30.85 -8.57 0.48
N TRP A 437 -30.01 -8.43 -0.54
CA TRP A 437 -28.57 -8.33 -0.37
C TRP A 437 -28.18 -7.03 0.33
N THR A 438 -27.28 -7.11 1.30
CA THR A 438 -26.65 -5.94 1.92
C THR A 438 -25.14 -6.11 1.97
N TRP A 439 -24.41 -5.00 2.02
CA TRP A 439 -22.97 -5.03 2.14
C TRP A 439 -22.52 -5.62 3.49
N THR A 440 -23.25 -5.31 4.57
CA THR A 440 -22.94 -5.84 5.91
C THR A 440 -23.02 -7.36 5.96
N ASP A 441 -24.03 -7.98 5.34
CA ASP A 441 -24.17 -9.43 5.33
C ASP A 441 -23.09 -10.09 4.45
N PHE A 442 -22.75 -9.46 3.33
CA PHE A 442 -21.71 -9.97 2.42
C PHE A 442 -20.28 -9.85 2.99
N ARG A 443 -20.00 -8.76 3.70
CA ARG A 443 -18.68 -8.44 4.26
C ARG A 443 -18.82 -7.86 5.68
N PRO A 444 -19.08 -8.72 6.68
CA PRO A 444 -19.16 -8.27 8.06
C PRO A 444 -17.82 -7.72 8.54
N THR A 445 -17.86 -6.78 9.48
CA THR A 445 -16.65 -6.27 10.14
C THR A 445 -16.41 -7.09 11.41
N GLU A 446 -15.21 -7.63 11.54
CA GLU A 446 -14.78 -8.37 12.73
C GLU A 446 -13.58 -7.68 13.39
N LEU A 447 -13.56 -7.72 14.73
CA LEU A 447 -12.43 -7.26 15.55
C LEU A 447 -11.79 -8.48 16.21
N GLN A 448 -10.67 -8.93 15.68
CA GLN A 448 -9.96 -10.10 16.21
C GLN A 448 -9.00 -9.69 17.35
N HIS A 449 -8.86 -10.56 18.35
CA HIS A 449 -7.85 -10.37 19.38
C HIS A 449 -6.46 -10.67 18.80
N VAL A 450 -5.43 -9.88 19.12
CA VAL A 450 -4.06 -10.04 18.56
C VAL A 450 -3.38 -11.37 18.86
N SER A 451 -3.96 -12.19 19.75
CA SER A 451 -3.48 -13.52 20.11
C SER A 451 -4.22 -14.66 19.41
N ARG A 452 -5.16 -14.36 18.51
CA ARG A 452 -5.95 -15.36 17.78
C ARG A 452 -5.43 -15.56 16.38
#